data_AF-A0A8T3WZ17-F1
#
_entry.id   AF-A0A8T3WZ17-F1
#
_cell.length_a   1.000
_cell.length_b   1.000
_cell.length_c   1.000
_cell.angle_alpha   90.00
_cell.angle_beta   90.00
_cell.angle_gamma   90.00
#
_symmetry.space_group_name_H-M   'P 1'
#
loop_
_entity.id
_entity.type
_entity.pdbx_description
1 polymer ?
#
loop_
_entity_poly.entity_id
_entity_poly.type
_entity_poly.pdbx_seq_one_letter_code
_entity_poly.pdbx_strand_id
1 'polypeptide(L)'
;MEGFPNIAFVKMLNSVSAQQDNNLIYGFVPMVGGQKGDAQRAFSSSLQNVSSLIDAGQSVFSGLRGEVSKSSPGYLLLSKEKDHLFSLLSDCMDVLSLKGGKITLSKQEAGLAVLGSVYGSTFFLPTQFFLPDSSLCSGHWKFWESINYQSLLERAQGKDFQLKMGRNMLQKKIQADFKPEDFPEIVSMRLKKEKLYGRPLDILGLLKGIIIRMGELASPSVPYEVVDFSIRRFFSYLEIKQYVRVDREVLFLRRMEKEMYSIIQGVL
;
A
#
# COMPACT_ATOMS: atom_id res chain seq x y z
N MET A 1 15.71 -9.25 8.16
CA MET A 1 14.38 -9.39 8.79
C MET A 1 13.56 -10.31 7.90
N GLU A 2 13.14 -11.47 8.40
CA GLU A 2 12.09 -12.28 7.73
C GLU A 2 10.74 -11.63 8.04
N GLY A 3 10.47 -10.49 7.39
CA GLY A 3 9.23 -9.76 7.61
C GLY A 3 8.09 -10.49 6.93
N PHE A 4 7.09 -10.91 7.71
CA PHE A 4 5.80 -11.24 7.13
C PHE A 4 5.11 -9.94 6.70
N PRO A 5 4.51 -9.88 5.51
CA PRO A 5 3.92 -8.66 4.98
C PRO A 5 2.77 -8.16 5.84
N ASN A 6 2.71 -6.85 6.05
CA ASN A 6 1.54 -6.23 6.67
C ASN A 6 0.37 -6.32 5.67
N ILE A 7 -0.51 -7.29 5.89
CA ILE A 7 -1.69 -7.53 5.04
C ILE A 7 -2.82 -6.51 5.26
N ALA A 8 -2.59 -5.40 5.97
CA ALA A 8 -3.56 -4.30 6.07
C ALA A 8 -3.93 -3.73 4.68
N PHE A 9 -3.06 -3.83 3.68
CA PHE A 9 -3.36 -3.43 2.30
C PHE A 9 -4.53 -4.21 1.69
N VAL A 10 -4.78 -5.45 2.15
CA VAL A 10 -5.95 -6.24 1.74
C VAL A 10 -7.24 -5.49 2.06
N LYS A 11 -7.27 -4.73 3.17
CA LYS A 11 -8.43 -3.89 3.51
C LYS A 11 -8.68 -2.79 2.48
N MET A 12 -7.62 -2.25 1.86
CA MET A 12 -7.74 -1.26 0.77
C MET A 12 -8.22 -1.91 -0.52
N LEU A 13 -7.71 -3.10 -0.85
CA LEU A 13 -8.23 -3.87 -1.99
C LEU A 13 -9.71 -4.21 -1.80
N ASN A 14 -10.13 -4.47 -0.56
CA ASN A 14 -11.51 -4.81 -0.24
C ASN A 14 -12.47 -3.61 -0.22
N SER A 15 -11.94 -2.39 -0.08
CA SER A 15 -12.76 -1.18 -0.07
C SER A 15 -13.08 -0.65 -1.48
N VAL A 16 -12.44 -1.22 -2.50
CA VAL A 16 -12.75 -1.02 -3.92
C VAL A 16 -13.44 -2.27 -4.48
N SER A 17 -14.21 -2.13 -5.56
CA SER A 17 -14.85 -3.26 -6.25
C SER A 17 -13.86 -4.06 -7.11
N ALA A 18 -12.68 -4.38 -6.57
CA ALA A 18 -11.63 -5.16 -7.26
C ALA A 18 -11.80 -6.67 -7.03
N GLN A 19 -11.26 -7.51 -7.93
CA GLN A 19 -11.15 -8.95 -7.68
C GLN A 19 -9.94 -9.22 -6.77
N GLN A 20 -10.20 -9.64 -5.53
CA GLN A 20 -9.29 -9.49 -4.39
C GLN A 20 -8.20 -10.58 -4.29
N ASP A 21 -8.48 -11.79 -4.76
CA ASP A 21 -7.80 -12.97 -4.22
C ASP A 21 -6.36 -13.18 -4.73
N ASN A 22 -6.03 -12.73 -5.96
CA ASN A 22 -4.73 -13.06 -6.58
C ASN A 22 -3.81 -11.87 -6.78
N ASN A 23 -4.31 -10.65 -6.61
CA ASN A 23 -3.48 -9.46 -6.65
C ASN A 23 -2.70 -9.25 -5.35
N LEU A 24 -2.97 -10.07 -4.33
CA LEU A 24 -2.26 -10.06 -3.05
C LEU A 24 -0.75 -10.25 -3.19
N ILE A 25 -0.31 -11.04 -4.17
CA ILE A 25 1.11 -11.27 -4.43
C ILE A 25 1.87 -9.96 -4.72
N TYR A 26 1.20 -8.98 -5.33
CA TYR A 26 1.79 -7.67 -5.60
C TYR A 26 2.03 -6.88 -4.31
N GLY A 27 1.23 -7.09 -3.27
CA GLY A 27 1.50 -6.52 -1.95
C GLY A 27 2.76 -7.08 -1.30
N PHE A 28 3.30 -8.21 -1.77
CA PHE A 28 4.54 -8.78 -1.22
C PHE A 28 5.78 -8.35 -1.99
N VAL A 29 5.61 -7.74 -3.17
CA VAL A 29 6.71 -7.22 -3.99
C VAL A 29 7.60 -6.22 -3.25
N PRO A 30 7.09 -5.29 -2.42
CA PRO A 30 7.93 -4.39 -1.64
C PRO A 30 8.82 -5.10 -0.60
N MET A 31 8.47 -6.31 -0.18
CA MET A 31 9.22 -7.08 0.84
C MET A 31 10.46 -7.77 0.27
N VAL A 32 10.57 -7.80 -1.06
CA VAL A 32 11.57 -8.59 -1.76
C VAL A 32 12.96 -8.04 -1.49
N GLY A 33 13.87 -8.91 -1.05
CA GLY A 33 15.22 -8.53 -0.65
C GLY A 33 15.34 -7.98 0.78
N GLY A 34 14.33 -8.15 1.64
CA GLY A 34 14.35 -7.76 3.06
C GLY A 34 15.49 -8.38 3.91
N GLN A 35 16.23 -9.35 3.36
CA GLN A 35 17.44 -9.91 3.97
C GLN A 35 18.74 -9.18 3.57
N LYS A 36 18.73 -8.32 2.53
CA LYS A 36 19.95 -7.78 1.88
C LYS A 36 20.27 -6.31 2.18
N GLY A 37 19.61 -5.71 3.17
CA GLY A 37 19.96 -4.38 3.71
C GLY A 37 19.07 -3.23 3.24
N ASP A 38 19.30 -2.04 3.81
CA ASP A 38 18.42 -0.87 3.70
C ASP A 38 18.27 -0.33 2.28
N ALA A 39 19.31 -0.45 1.44
CA ALA A 39 19.28 0.03 0.05
C ALA A 39 18.23 -0.68 -0.82
N GLN A 40 18.07 -2.00 -0.62
CA GLN A 40 17.11 -2.77 -1.39
C GLN A 40 15.66 -2.48 -0.96
N ARG A 41 15.44 -2.19 0.32
CA ARG A 41 14.17 -1.70 0.83
C ARG A 41 13.84 -0.30 0.30
N ALA A 42 14.81 0.61 0.27
CA ALA A 42 14.63 1.93 -0.33
C ALA A 42 14.25 1.81 -1.81
N PHE A 43 14.90 0.92 -2.56
CA PHE A 43 14.54 0.62 -3.94
C PHE A 43 13.09 0.14 -4.05
N SER A 44 12.71 -0.91 -3.30
CA SER A 44 11.41 -1.58 -3.43
C SER A 44 10.22 -0.77 -2.90
N SER A 45 10.47 0.23 -2.07
CA SER A 45 9.45 1.10 -1.48
C SER A 45 9.35 2.50 -2.10
N SER A 46 10.29 2.88 -2.96
CA SER A 46 10.22 4.17 -3.68
C SER A 46 9.19 4.15 -4.81
N LEU A 47 8.38 5.20 -4.92
CA LEU A 47 7.32 5.32 -5.92
C LEU A 47 7.85 5.25 -7.36
N GLN A 48 9.05 5.78 -7.62
CA GLN A 48 9.65 5.71 -8.96
C GLN A 48 9.86 4.27 -9.45
N ASN A 49 10.14 3.34 -8.53
CA ASN A 49 10.38 1.94 -8.88
C ASN A 49 9.10 1.10 -8.86
N VAL A 50 7.98 1.61 -8.34
CA VAL A 50 6.71 0.87 -8.29
C VAL A 50 6.25 0.44 -9.68
N SER A 51 6.33 1.32 -10.69
CA SER A 51 5.95 0.98 -12.07
C SER A 51 6.76 -0.20 -12.62
N SER A 52 8.09 -0.16 -12.46
CA SER A 52 8.96 -1.23 -12.96
C SER A 52 8.76 -2.54 -12.21
N LEU A 53 8.45 -2.48 -10.91
CA LEU A 53 8.10 -3.63 -10.09
C LEU A 53 6.75 -4.26 -10.46
N ILE A 54 5.75 -3.44 -10.82
CA ILE A 54 4.46 -3.93 -11.32
C ILE A 54 4.66 -4.68 -12.63
N ASP A 55 5.35 -4.08 -13.60
CA ASP A 55 5.57 -4.70 -14.92
C ASP A 55 6.43 -5.98 -14.79
N ALA A 56 7.45 -5.96 -13.92
CA ALA A 56 8.25 -7.14 -13.61
C ALA A 56 7.41 -8.24 -12.95
N GLY A 57 6.55 -7.89 -11.98
CA GLY A 57 5.66 -8.83 -11.32
C GLY A 57 4.63 -9.45 -12.27
N GLN A 58 4.08 -8.65 -13.19
CA GLN A 58 3.24 -9.17 -14.28
C GLN A 58 4.00 -10.20 -15.11
N SER A 59 5.25 -9.93 -15.48
CA SER A 59 6.07 -10.87 -16.27
C SER A 59 6.39 -12.16 -15.49
N VAL A 60 6.74 -12.06 -14.21
CA VAL A 60 7.22 -13.18 -13.39
C VAL A 60 6.08 -14.07 -12.87
N PHE A 61 4.97 -13.46 -12.44
CA PHE A 61 3.88 -14.18 -11.78
C PHE A 61 2.78 -14.64 -12.73
N SER A 62 2.45 -13.87 -13.77
CA SER A 62 1.38 -14.24 -14.70
C SER A 62 1.81 -15.18 -15.84
N GLY A 63 3.13 -15.36 -16.02
CA GLY A 63 3.70 -16.20 -17.08
C GLY A 63 3.55 -15.61 -18.50
N LEU A 64 2.98 -14.41 -18.63
CA LEU A 64 2.96 -13.68 -19.89
C LEU A 64 4.37 -13.19 -20.24
N ARG A 65 4.71 -13.21 -21.54
CA ARG A 65 5.87 -12.48 -22.06
C ARG A 65 5.61 -10.99 -21.88
N GLY A 66 6.02 -10.44 -20.74
CA GLY A 66 5.97 -9.00 -20.53
C GLY A 66 7.01 -8.28 -21.38
N GLU A 67 6.81 -6.97 -21.54
CA GLU A 67 7.72 -6.06 -22.25
C GLU A 67 8.99 -5.73 -21.44
N VAL A 68 9.06 -6.21 -20.19
CA VAL A 68 10.18 -5.92 -19.30
C VAL A 68 11.39 -6.76 -19.67
N SER A 69 12.54 -6.08 -19.81
CA SER A 69 13.81 -6.77 -20.00
C SER A 69 14.10 -7.73 -18.85
N LYS A 70 14.45 -8.97 -19.19
CA LYS A 70 14.88 -9.99 -18.22
C LYS A 70 16.18 -9.62 -17.49
N SER A 71 16.92 -8.65 -18.00
CA SER A 71 18.10 -8.08 -17.32
C SER A 71 17.78 -6.93 -16.38
N SER A 72 16.53 -6.47 -16.32
CA SER A 72 16.16 -5.39 -15.41
C SER A 72 16.31 -5.81 -13.94
N PRO A 73 16.72 -4.89 -13.04
CA PRO A 73 16.87 -5.20 -11.62
C PRO A 73 15.60 -5.77 -10.99
N GLY A 74 14.43 -5.20 -11.31
CA GLY A 74 13.13 -5.66 -10.81
C GLY A 74 12.79 -7.08 -11.24
N TYR A 75 13.01 -7.42 -12.52
CA TYR A 75 12.76 -8.77 -13.02
C TYR A 75 13.68 -9.81 -12.37
N LEU A 76 14.99 -9.53 -12.31
CA LEU A 76 15.97 -10.44 -11.70
C LEU A 76 15.65 -10.68 -10.22
N LEU A 77 15.26 -9.60 -9.53
CA LEU A 77 14.89 -9.67 -8.12
C LEU A 77 13.65 -10.53 -7.89
N LEU A 78 12.55 -10.23 -8.60
CA LEU A 78 11.30 -10.98 -8.44
C LEU A 78 11.41 -12.42 -8.91
N SER A 79 12.18 -12.69 -9.96
CA SER A 79 12.41 -14.05 -10.45
C SER A 79 13.14 -14.90 -9.42
N LYS A 80 14.12 -14.32 -8.71
CA LYS A 80 14.88 -15.02 -7.68
C LYS A 80 14.01 -15.36 -6.45
N GLU A 81 13.11 -14.46 -6.09
CA GLU A 81 12.33 -14.53 -4.85
C GLU A 81 10.92 -15.09 -5.07
N LYS A 82 10.61 -15.50 -6.30
CA LYS A 82 9.30 -15.97 -6.75
C LYS A 82 8.72 -17.04 -5.82
N ASP A 83 9.45 -18.11 -5.57
CA ASP A 83 8.94 -19.25 -4.80
C ASP A 83 8.66 -18.87 -3.33
N HIS A 84 9.53 -18.01 -2.77
CA HIS A 84 9.31 -17.46 -1.42
C HIS A 84 8.05 -16.59 -1.36
N LEU A 85 7.83 -15.72 -2.35
CA LEU A 85 6.61 -14.90 -2.43
C LEU A 85 5.33 -15.74 -2.58
N PHE A 86 5.37 -16.82 -3.36
CA PHE A 86 4.24 -17.74 -3.46
C PHE A 86 3.99 -18.50 -2.16
N SER A 87 5.03 -18.84 -1.40
CA SER A 87 4.88 -19.40 -0.05
C SER A 87 4.19 -18.42 0.90
N LEU A 88 4.60 -17.15 0.91
CA LEU A 88 3.96 -16.10 1.71
C LEU A 88 2.51 -15.86 1.30
N LEU A 89 2.22 -15.94 0.00
CA LEU A 89 0.86 -15.88 -0.50
C LEU A 89 0.02 -17.04 0.01
N SER A 90 0.53 -18.28 -0.04
CA SER A 90 -0.20 -19.44 0.49
C SER A 90 -0.55 -19.24 1.97
N ASP A 91 0.44 -18.86 2.80
CA ASP A 91 0.23 -18.56 4.22
C ASP A 91 -0.87 -17.50 4.44
N CYS A 92 -0.85 -16.43 3.64
CA CYS A 92 -1.84 -15.36 3.72
C CYS A 92 -3.24 -15.87 3.30
N MET A 93 -3.33 -16.60 2.19
CA MET A 93 -4.59 -17.13 1.67
C MET A 93 -5.26 -18.08 2.66
N ASP A 94 -4.48 -18.93 3.32
CA ASP A 94 -4.97 -19.84 4.36
C ASP A 94 -5.55 -19.07 5.55
N VAL A 95 -4.82 -18.05 6.02
CA VAL A 95 -5.27 -17.21 7.14
C VAL A 95 -6.52 -16.41 6.80
N LEU A 96 -6.66 -16.00 5.54
CA LEU A 96 -7.80 -15.23 5.05
C LEU A 96 -8.94 -16.10 4.52
N SER A 97 -8.76 -17.42 4.45
CA SER A 97 -9.72 -18.36 3.87
C SER A 97 -10.14 -17.98 2.44
N LEU A 98 -9.18 -17.47 1.66
CA LEU A 98 -9.39 -17.07 0.26
C LEU A 98 -9.10 -18.27 -0.65
N LYS A 99 -9.86 -18.40 -1.75
CA LYS A 99 -9.81 -19.61 -2.60
C LYS A 99 -8.77 -19.57 -3.72
N GLY A 100 -8.11 -18.42 -3.89
CA GLY A 100 -7.15 -18.22 -4.97
C GLY A 100 -7.81 -18.27 -6.35
N GLY A 101 -7.01 -18.03 -7.37
CA GLY A 101 -7.44 -17.98 -8.76
C GLY A 101 -6.34 -17.40 -9.67
N LYS A 102 -6.75 -16.88 -10.82
CA LYS A 102 -5.82 -16.29 -11.79
C LYS A 102 -5.35 -14.91 -11.33
N ILE A 103 -4.04 -14.69 -11.29
CA ILE A 103 -3.44 -13.36 -11.09
C ILE A 103 -3.91 -12.45 -12.23
N THR A 104 -4.57 -11.37 -11.87
CA THR A 104 -5.12 -10.41 -12.84
C THR A 104 -4.03 -9.45 -13.31
N LEU A 105 -4.28 -8.79 -14.44
CA LEU A 105 -3.29 -7.93 -15.12
C LEU A 105 -3.56 -6.43 -14.93
N SER A 106 -4.52 -6.05 -14.07
CA SER A 106 -4.81 -4.64 -13.88
C SER A 106 -3.63 -3.94 -13.19
N LYS A 107 -2.94 -3.06 -13.92
CA LYS A 107 -1.86 -2.22 -13.38
C LYS A 107 -2.32 -1.39 -12.18
N GLN A 108 -3.60 -1.01 -12.15
CA GLN A 108 -4.20 -0.22 -11.08
C GLN A 108 -4.37 -1.06 -9.80
N GLU A 109 -4.87 -2.30 -9.90
CA GLU A 109 -5.03 -3.20 -8.75
C GLU A 109 -3.68 -3.66 -8.22
N ALA A 110 -2.74 -4.01 -9.11
CA ALA A 110 -1.36 -4.31 -8.74
C ALA A 110 -0.69 -3.10 -8.06
N GLY A 111 -0.89 -1.90 -8.60
CA GLY A 111 -0.42 -0.66 -8.00
C GLY A 111 -1.02 -0.41 -6.62
N LEU A 112 -2.30 -0.69 -6.41
CA LEU A 112 -2.93 -0.51 -5.11
C LEU A 112 -2.39 -1.51 -4.09
N ALA A 113 -2.15 -2.75 -4.49
CA ALA A 113 -1.53 -3.75 -3.64
C ALA A 113 -0.10 -3.35 -3.24
N VAL A 114 0.75 -2.95 -4.21
CA VAL A 114 2.13 -2.50 -3.97
C VAL A 114 2.14 -1.27 -3.05
N LEU A 115 1.44 -0.19 -3.45
CA LEU A 115 1.43 1.05 -2.68
C LEU A 115 0.78 0.89 -1.31
N GLY A 116 -0.29 0.10 -1.22
CA GLY A 116 -0.95 -0.21 0.04
C GLY A 116 -0.03 -0.96 0.99
N SER A 117 0.78 -1.90 0.49
CA SER A 117 1.78 -2.58 1.33
C SER A 117 2.86 -1.62 1.78
N VAL A 118 3.43 -0.80 0.88
CA VAL A 118 4.44 0.19 1.24
C VAL A 118 3.91 1.15 2.31
N TYR A 119 2.68 1.64 2.12
CA TYR A 119 2.00 2.49 3.08
C TYR A 119 1.79 1.78 4.42
N GLY A 120 1.33 0.52 4.42
CA GLY A 120 1.18 -0.29 5.64
C GLY A 120 2.50 -0.57 6.36
N SER A 121 3.63 -0.61 5.65
CA SER A 121 4.95 -0.75 6.26
C SER A 121 5.38 0.50 7.04
N THR A 122 4.86 1.68 6.72
CA THR A 122 5.21 2.94 7.41
C THR A 122 4.82 2.97 8.88
N PHE A 123 3.96 2.05 9.35
CA PHE A 123 3.64 1.90 10.77
C PHE A 123 4.78 1.29 11.58
N PHE A 124 5.70 0.59 10.91
CA PHE A 124 6.78 -0.14 11.56
C PHE A 124 8.15 0.36 11.14
N LEU A 125 8.29 0.92 9.93
CA LEU A 125 9.59 1.26 9.38
C LEU A 125 9.52 2.58 8.59
N PRO A 126 10.51 3.47 8.73
CA PRO A 126 10.58 4.68 7.92
C PRO A 126 10.79 4.30 6.44
N THR A 127 10.12 5.04 5.55
CA THR A 127 10.11 4.74 4.12
C THR A 127 10.47 5.96 3.28
N GLN A 128 11.50 5.86 2.44
CA GLN A 128 11.92 6.93 1.53
C GLN A 128 11.12 6.89 0.22
N PHE A 129 9.81 7.10 0.32
CA PHE A 129 8.85 6.87 -0.75
C PHE A 129 9.06 7.75 -1.99
N PHE A 130 9.55 8.98 -1.79
CA PHE A 130 9.71 9.97 -2.86
C PHE A 130 11.11 10.01 -3.45
N LEU A 131 11.99 9.04 -3.14
CA LEU A 131 13.30 8.99 -3.80
C LEU A 131 13.15 8.80 -5.33
N PRO A 132 14.02 9.45 -6.12
CA PRO A 132 15.12 10.34 -5.74
C PRO A 132 14.69 11.81 -5.56
N ASP A 133 13.43 12.14 -5.84
CA ASP A 133 12.89 13.50 -5.86
C ASP A 133 12.86 14.14 -4.45
N SER A 134 12.83 13.33 -3.40
CA SER A 134 13.03 13.75 -2.01
C SER A 134 13.62 12.63 -1.16
N SER A 135 14.54 12.97 -0.26
CA SER A 135 15.14 12.04 0.71
C SER A 135 14.34 11.89 2.00
N LEU A 136 13.26 12.67 2.16
CA LEU A 136 12.44 12.70 3.37
C LEU A 136 11.70 11.37 3.56
N CYS A 137 11.74 10.86 4.79
CA CYS A 137 11.15 9.59 5.15
C CYS A 137 9.70 9.77 5.60
N SER A 138 8.78 9.01 5.00
CA SER A 138 7.42 8.80 5.47
C SER A 138 7.41 7.83 6.66
N GLY A 139 6.69 8.17 7.71
CA GLY A 139 6.56 7.33 8.91
C GLY A 139 5.50 7.86 9.86
N HIS A 140 5.03 7.01 10.77
CA HIS A 140 4.06 7.41 11.79
C HIS A 140 4.76 8.03 13.01
N TRP A 141 5.59 9.06 12.80
CA TRP A 141 6.52 9.64 13.79
C TRP A 141 5.89 9.97 15.14
N LYS A 142 4.79 10.76 15.13
CA LYS A 142 4.08 11.13 16.36
C LYS A 142 3.49 9.94 17.10
N PHE A 143 3.09 8.91 16.36
CA PHE A 143 2.60 7.68 16.98
C PHE A 143 3.75 6.91 17.62
N TRP A 144 4.89 6.79 16.95
CA TRP A 144 6.09 6.14 17.50
C TRP A 144 6.61 6.83 18.77
N GLU A 145 6.51 8.16 18.84
CA GLU A 145 6.82 8.94 20.05
C GLU A 145 5.87 8.63 21.22
N SER A 146 4.66 8.12 20.94
CA SER A 146 3.63 7.83 21.96
C SER A 146 3.65 6.40 22.50
N ILE A 147 4.55 5.54 22.00
CA ILE A 147 4.63 4.12 22.37
C ILE A 147 6.08 3.69 22.62
N ASN A 148 6.28 2.49 23.19
CA ASN A 148 7.59 1.86 23.17
C ASN A 148 7.89 1.31 21.75
N TYR A 149 8.45 2.16 20.90
CA TYR A 149 8.74 1.82 19.51
C TYR A 149 9.73 0.66 19.36
N GLN A 150 10.70 0.54 20.26
CA GLN A 150 11.64 -0.59 20.26
C GLN A 150 10.91 -1.92 20.46
N SER A 151 10.00 -1.98 21.45
CA SER A 151 9.16 -3.17 21.66
C SER A 151 8.24 -3.46 20.48
N LEU A 152 7.73 -2.43 19.79
CA LEU A 152 6.98 -2.61 18.56
C LEU A 152 7.85 -3.27 17.47
N LEU A 153 9.07 -2.77 17.26
CA LEU A 153 9.99 -3.31 16.26
C LEU A 153 10.35 -4.77 16.52
N GLU A 154 10.63 -5.12 17.78
CA GLU A 154 10.94 -6.50 18.17
C GLU A 154 9.75 -7.43 17.90
N ARG A 155 8.53 -7.03 18.27
CA ARG A 155 7.33 -7.82 18.01
C ARG A 155 6.99 -7.90 16.52
N ALA A 156 7.18 -6.82 15.77
CA ALA A 156 6.90 -6.75 14.33
C ALA A 156 7.78 -7.67 13.47
N GLN A 157 8.88 -8.21 14.02
CA GLN A 157 9.70 -9.24 13.37
C GLN A 157 9.02 -10.61 13.37
N GLY A 158 8.09 -10.87 14.29
CA GLY A 158 7.42 -12.16 14.41
C GLY A 158 6.30 -12.34 13.37
N LYS A 159 6.32 -13.47 12.64
CA LYS A 159 5.24 -13.88 11.72
C LYS A 159 3.87 -13.83 12.40
N ASP A 160 3.77 -14.37 13.61
CA ASP A 160 2.52 -14.42 14.38
C ASP A 160 1.95 -13.03 14.69
N PHE A 161 2.82 -12.06 14.98
CA PHE A 161 2.41 -10.69 15.23
C PHE A 161 1.79 -10.07 13.98
N GLN A 162 2.47 -10.18 12.83
CA GLN A 162 1.99 -9.63 11.56
C GLN A 162 0.67 -10.28 11.12
N LEU A 163 0.55 -11.59 11.28
CA LEU A 163 -0.70 -12.32 11.00
C LEU A 163 -1.84 -11.88 11.91
N LYS A 164 -1.59 -11.76 13.22
CA LYS A 164 -2.59 -11.29 14.19
C LYS A 164 -3.03 -9.86 13.90
N MET A 165 -2.07 -8.97 13.62
CA MET A 165 -2.32 -7.58 13.20
C MET A 165 -3.20 -7.52 11.95
N GLY A 166 -2.82 -8.26 10.91
CA GLY A 166 -3.56 -8.36 9.66
C GLY A 166 -4.98 -8.86 9.84
N ARG A 167 -5.16 -9.93 10.62
CA ARG A 167 -6.47 -10.52 10.93
C ARG A 167 -7.36 -9.52 11.67
N ASN A 168 -6.83 -8.87 12.71
CA ASN A 168 -7.56 -7.86 13.46
C ASN A 168 -8.00 -6.71 12.53
N MET A 169 -7.11 -6.26 11.65
CA MET A 169 -7.40 -5.17 10.73
C MET A 169 -8.49 -5.52 9.72
N LEU A 170 -8.50 -6.77 9.23
CA LEU A 170 -9.53 -7.22 8.29
C LEU A 170 -10.90 -7.37 8.95
N GLN A 171 -10.94 -7.82 10.21
CA GLN A 171 -12.17 -7.91 11.01
C GLN A 171 -12.76 -6.55 11.38
N LYS A 172 -11.93 -5.51 11.54
CA LYS A 172 -12.42 -4.16 11.85
C LYS A 172 -13.29 -3.61 10.71
N LYS A 173 -14.50 -3.18 11.03
CA LYS A 173 -15.34 -2.47 10.06
C LYS A 173 -14.85 -1.03 9.94
N ILE A 174 -14.07 -0.75 8.90
CA ILE A 174 -13.68 0.62 8.56
C ILE A 174 -14.83 1.21 7.76
N GLN A 175 -15.43 2.28 8.30
CA GLN A 175 -16.55 2.94 7.66
C GLN A 175 -16.11 3.57 6.33
N ALA A 176 -16.45 2.90 5.22
CA ALA A 176 -16.37 3.43 3.86
C ALA A 176 -17.68 4.12 3.43
N ASP A 177 -18.72 4.04 4.27
CA ASP A 177 -19.98 4.77 4.10
C ASP A 177 -19.86 6.16 4.71
N PHE A 178 -19.40 7.13 3.93
CA PHE A 178 -19.26 8.50 4.41
C PHE A 178 -20.61 9.20 4.55
N LYS A 179 -20.67 10.15 5.47
CA LYS A 179 -21.82 11.02 5.67
C LYS A 179 -21.46 12.48 5.38
N PRO A 180 -22.43 13.36 5.06
CA PRO A 180 -22.19 14.78 4.82
C PRO A 180 -21.38 15.49 5.91
N GLU A 181 -21.62 15.15 7.17
CA GLU A 181 -20.96 15.67 8.37
C GLU A 181 -19.50 15.26 8.52
N ASP A 182 -19.04 14.26 7.75
CA ASP A 182 -17.64 13.83 7.75
C ASP A 182 -16.71 14.81 7.01
N PHE A 183 -17.27 15.79 6.29
CA PHE A 183 -16.51 16.68 5.42
C PHE A 183 -16.84 18.17 5.64
N PRO A 184 -15.89 19.08 5.33
CA PRO A 184 -16.19 20.50 5.22
C PRO A 184 -17.35 20.76 4.25
N GLU A 185 -18.13 21.83 4.49
CA GLU A 185 -19.37 22.11 3.76
C GLU A 185 -19.19 22.12 2.23
N ILE A 186 -18.14 22.79 1.74
CA ILE A 186 -17.81 22.87 0.30
C ILE A 186 -17.57 21.47 -0.30
N VAL A 187 -16.86 20.60 0.42
CA VAL A 187 -16.59 19.22 0.00
C VAL A 187 -17.89 18.42 0.02
N SER A 188 -18.67 18.54 1.10
CA SER A 188 -19.94 17.86 1.29
C SER A 188 -20.95 18.17 0.18
N MET A 189 -21.13 19.46 -0.15
CA MET A 189 -21.99 19.91 -1.25
C MET A 189 -21.58 19.30 -2.59
N ARG A 190 -20.27 19.26 -2.88
CA ARG A 190 -19.74 18.65 -4.10
C ARG A 190 -20.00 17.15 -4.14
N LEU A 191 -19.71 16.41 -3.07
CA LEU A 191 -19.93 14.96 -3.00
C LEU A 191 -21.43 14.61 -3.18
N LYS A 192 -22.34 15.46 -2.67
CA LYS A 192 -23.78 15.34 -2.94
C LYS A 192 -24.10 15.55 -4.42
N LYS A 193 -23.59 16.63 -5.03
CA LYS A 193 -23.79 16.96 -6.45
C LYS A 193 -23.29 15.83 -7.37
N GLU A 194 -22.14 15.25 -7.05
CA GLU A 194 -21.51 14.16 -7.79
C GLU A 194 -22.08 12.76 -7.44
N LYS A 195 -23.05 12.69 -6.51
CA LYS A 195 -23.71 11.46 -6.05
C LYS A 195 -22.71 10.39 -5.57
N LEU A 196 -21.68 10.82 -4.85
CA LEU A 196 -20.59 9.96 -4.38
C LEU A 196 -20.85 9.29 -3.02
N TYR A 197 -21.88 9.69 -2.29
CA TYR A 197 -22.28 9.00 -1.05
C TYR A 197 -22.84 7.60 -1.34
N GLY A 198 -22.47 6.62 -0.52
CA GLY A 198 -22.88 5.21 -0.67
C GLY A 198 -22.27 4.49 -1.88
N ARG A 199 -21.39 5.14 -2.65
CA ARG A 199 -20.62 4.47 -3.71
C ARG A 199 -19.34 3.87 -3.14
N PRO A 200 -18.85 2.74 -3.68
CA PRO A 200 -17.51 2.24 -3.40
C PRO A 200 -16.43 3.33 -3.56
N LEU A 201 -15.29 3.11 -2.90
CA LEU A 201 -14.13 3.97 -3.10
C LEU A 201 -13.60 3.82 -4.53
N ASP A 202 -13.03 4.90 -5.04
CA ASP A 202 -12.38 4.89 -6.34
C ASP A 202 -10.93 4.40 -6.21
N ILE A 203 -10.53 3.44 -7.05
CA ILE A 203 -9.18 2.87 -7.02
C ILE A 203 -8.12 3.93 -7.33
N LEU A 204 -8.37 4.80 -8.31
CA LEU A 204 -7.46 5.89 -8.66
C LEU A 204 -7.39 6.91 -7.52
N GLY A 205 -8.53 7.18 -6.90
CA GLY A 205 -8.61 8.03 -5.73
C GLY A 205 -7.78 7.51 -4.57
N LEU A 206 -7.79 6.19 -4.32
CA LEU A 206 -6.96 5.57 -3.28
C LEU A 206 -5.48 5.62 -3.62
N LEU A 207 -5.08 5.31 -4.85
CA LEU A 207 -3.69 5.41 -5.30
C LEU A 207 -3.14 6.82 -5.06
N LYS A 208 -3.87 7.84 -5.52
CA LYS A 208 -3.51 9.24 -5.30
C LYS A 208 -3.57 9.63 -3.82
N GLY A 209 -4.56 9.15 -3.08
CA GLY A 209 -4.70 9.37 -1.65
C GLY A 209 -3.52 8.83 -0.85
N ILE A 210 -3.03 7.63 -1.18
CA ILE A 210 -1.84 7.03 -0.57
C ILE A 210 -0.62 7.92 -0.83
N ILE A 211 -0.39 8.34 -2.08
CA ILE A 211 0.76 9.20 -2.41
C ILE A 211 0.70 10.51 -1.62
N ILE A 212 -0.47 11.16 -1.53
CA ILE A 212 -0.65 12.37 -0.71
C ILE A 212 -0.34 12.08 0.76
N ARG A 213 -0.90 11.01 1.32
CA ARG A 213 -0.67 10.64 2.72
C ARG A 213 0.79 10.32 3.01
N MET A 214 1.51 9.66 2.10
CA MET A 214 2.95 9.42 2.24
C MET A 214 3.72 10.74 2.35
N GLY A 215 3.34 11.77 1.59
CA GLY A 215 3.95 13.11 1.68
C GLY A 215 3.65 13.81 2.99
N GLU A 216 2.40 13.70 3.46
CA GLU A 216 1.93 14.25 4.75
C GLU A 216 2.55 13.51 5.97
N LEU A 217 2.88 12.23 5.83
CA LEU A 217 3.53 11.40 6.87
C LEU A 217 5.04 11.59 6.92
N ALA A 218 5.63 12.34 5.99
CA ALA A 218 7.05 12.62 6.04
C ALA A 218 7.39 13.60 7.17
N SER A 219 8.62 13.50 7.71
CA SER A 219 9.14 14.47 8.69
C SER A 219 10.49 15.06 8.23
N PRO A 220 10.55 16.36 7.89
CA PRO A 220 9.41 17.27 7.63
C PRO A 220 8.50 16.76 6.48
N SER A 221 7.33 17.37 6.32
CA SER A 221 6.41 17.03 5.23
C SER A 221 7.06 17.27 3.88
N VAL A 222 6.83 16.37 2.92
CA VAL A 222 7.32 16.53 1.55
C VAL A 222 6.60 17.70 0.87
N PRO A 223 7.30 18.61 0.17
CA PRO A 223 6.66 19.70 -0.56
C PRO A 223 5.61 19.19 -1.56
N TYR A 224 4.50 19.92 -1.67
CA TYR A 224 3.37 19.49 -2.49
C TYR A 224 3.74 19.34 -3.97
N GLU A 225 4.69 20.13 -4.46
CA GLU A 225 5.20 20.07 -5.84
C GLU A 225 5.81 18.69 -6.15
N VAL A 226 6.55 18.11 -5.18
CA VAL A 226 7.13 16.77 -5.31
C VAL A 226 6.02 15.72 -5.29
N VAL A 227 5.02 15.89 -4.43
CA VAL A 227 3.85 15.01 -4.34
C VAL A 227 3.05 15.05 -5.65
N ASP A 228 2.74 16.23 -6.18
CA ASP A 228 1.98 16.42 -7.41
C ASP A 228 2.74 15.87 -8.63
N PHE A 229 4.04 16.16 -8.75
CA PHE A 229 4.89 15.59 -9.79
C PHE A 229 4.89 14.05 -9.74
N SER A 230 5.02 13.49 -8.54
CA SER A 230 4.98 12.05 -8.30
C SER A 230 3.66 11.41 -8.71
N ILE A 231 2.53 12.05 -8.38
CA ILE A 231 1.19 11.60 -8.80
C ILE A 231 1.11 11.62 -10.33
N ARG A 232 1.52 12.71 -10.98
CA ARG A 232 1.48 12.82 -12.46
C ARG A 232 2.33 11.75 -13.13
N ARG A 233 3.54 11.50 -12.64
CA ARG A 233 4.45 10.47 -13.17
C ARG A 233 3.81 9.09 -13.06
N PHE A 234 3.29 8.75 -11.88
CA PHE A 234 2.65 7.44 -11.66
C PHE A 234 1.35 7.28 -12.44
N PHE A 235 0.53 8.32 -12.52
CA PHE A 235 -0.74 8.30 -13.27
C PHE A 235 -0.51 8.24 -14.78
N SER A 236 0.56 8.87 -15.28
CA SER A 236 0.97 8.75 -16.67
C SER A 236 1.35 7.31 -17.02
N TYR A 237 2.06 6.61 -16.12
CA TYR A 237 2.35 5.17 -16.26
C TYR A 237 1.08 4.31 -16.29
N LEU A 238 0.07 4.67 -15.50
CA LEU A 238 -1.24 4.02 -15.50
C LEU A 238 -2.17 4.47 -16.64
N GLU A 239 -1.67 5.32 -17.56
CA GLU A 239 -2.41 5.89 -18.70
C GLU A 239 -3.64 6.74 -18.28
N ILE A 240 -3.60 7.31 -17.07
CA ILE A 240 -4.68 8.14 -16.53
C ILE A 240 -4.42 9.60 -16.88
N LYS A 241 -5.30 10.16 -17.72
CA LYS A 241 -5.24 11.58 -18.12
C LYS A 241 -6.20 12.48 -17.33
N GLN A 242 -7.17 11.89 -16.65
CA GLN A 242 -8.20 12.64 -15.94
C GLN A 242 -7.75 13.06 -14.54
N TYR A 243 -8.20 14.23 -14.12
CA TYR A 243 -8.02 14.68 -12.74
C TYR A 243 -8.95 13.90 -11.80
N VAL A 244 -8.38 13.27 -10.78
CA VAL A 244 -9.10 12.50 -9.76
C VAL A 244 -9.10 13.26 -8.43
N ARG A 245 -10.28 13.51 -7.85
CA ARG A 245 -10.44 14.01 -6.48
C ARG A 245 -10.48 12.84 -5.50
N VAL A 246 -10.01 13.07 -4.28
CA VAL A 246 -9.65 11.98 -3.34
C VAL A 246 -10.16 12.18 -1.92
N ASP A 247 -11.15 13.04 -1.73
CA ASP A 247 -11.57 13.45 -0.39
C ASP A 247 -12.08 12.27 0.45
N ARG A 248 -12.88 11.38 -0.15
CA ARG A 248 -13.37 10.16 0.51
C ARG A 248 -12.24 9.18 0.79
N GLU A 249 -11.35 9.01 -0.19
CA GLU A 249 -10.25 8.07 -0.17
C GLU A 249 -9.17 8.49 0.86
N VAL A 250 -8.85 9.78 0.98
CA VAL A 250 -7.97 10.30 2.02
C VAL A 250 -8.59 10.16 3.40
N LEU A 251 -9.89 10.42 3.55
CA LEU A 251 -10.58 10.21 4.83
C LEU A 251 -10.60 8.72 5.22
N PHE A 252 -10.83 7.81 4.26
CA PHE A 252 -10.71 6.37 4.48
C PHE A 252 -9.34 6.00 5.03
N LEU A 253 -8.27 6.47 4.38
CA LEU A 253 -6.89 6.19 4.82
C LEU A 253 -6.66 6.70 6.25
N ARG A 254 -7.10 7.90 6.60
CA ARG A 254 -6.99 8.42 7.98
C ARG A 254 -7.79 7.60 9.00
N ARG A 255 -8.97 7.08 8.63
CA ARG A 255 -9.73 6.15 9.50
C ARG A 255 -8.97 4.83 9.68
N MET A 256 -8.39 4.32 8.59
CA MET A 256 -7.56 3.12 8.60
C MET A 256 -6.32 3.29 9.49
N GLU A 257 -5.67 4.45 9.45
CA GLU A 257 -4.54 4.78 10.34
C GLU A 257 -4.94 4.74 11.82
N LYS A 258 -6.09 5.33 12.17
CA LYS A 258 -6.60 5.31 13.55
C LYS A 258 -6.85 3.89 14.06
N GLU A 259 -7.45 3.04 13.23
CA GLU A 259 -7.67 1.64 13.59
C GLU A 259 -6.34 0.90 13.75
N MET A 260 -5.37 1.13 12.87
CA MET A 260 -4.03 0.55 13.00
C MET A 260 -3.36 0.96 14.32
N TYR A 261 -3.42 2.24 14.71
CA TYR A 261 -2.89 2.68 16.01
C TYR A 261 -3.56 1.95 17.18
N SER A 262 -4.90 1.84 17.15
CA SER A 262 -5.65 1.14 18.21
C SER A 262 -5.28 -0.33 18.30
N ILE A 263 -5.12 -1.02 17.15
CA ILE A 263 -4.71 -2.42 17.14
C ILE A 263 -3.29 -2.55 17.69
N ILE A 264 -2.34 -1.73 17.23
CA ILE A 264 -0.94 -1.78 17.71
C ILE A 264 -0.89 -1.55 19.22
N GLN A 265 -1.58 -0.54 19.73
CA GLN A 265 -1.62 -0.25 21.17
C GLN A 265 -2.27 -1.39 21.97
N GLY A 266 -3.31 -2.03 21.44
CA GLY A 266 -3.97 -3.16 22.09
C GLY A 266 -3.12 -4.46 22.11
N VAL A 267 -2.03 -4.51 21.34
CA VAL A 267 -1.12 -5.66 21.30
C VAL A 267 0.28 -5.34 21.82
N LEU A 268 0.54 -4.13 22.33
CA LEU A 268 1.78 -3.75 23.02
C LEU A 268 1.63 -4.02 24.51
#